data_AF-A0A952RMB3-F1
#
_entry.id   AF-A0A952RMB3-F1
#
_cell.length_a   1.000
_cell.length_b   1.000
_cell.length_c   1.000
_cell.angle_alpha   90.00
_cell.angle_beta   90.00
_cell.angle_gamma   90.00
#
_symmetry.space_group_name_H-M   'P 1'
#
loop_
_entity.id
_entity.type
_entity.pdbx_description
1 polymer ?
#
loop_
_entity_poly.entity_id
_entity_poly.type
_entity_poly.pdbx_seq_one_letter_code
_entity_poly.pdbx_strand_id
1 'polypeptide(L)'
;MQRFPGKGGIPVDERIVKPESRAEIVEGRLVFAPPSDEPHAVPHADLTYLLRAHVKPGYLVAVDMLTRAGLEQDFAPDASVYPAARDEVTGGRQLEELAFEIVNEQALATQTTKARELAGRGVRRIFVVQVKRSKALEWSRDTDAWSATPLDTIDDPCFVRPLSMKAVISAIDADEAVLRALRAKGHPVLDEVREEGREAGLARGLRIAVRDLCEAYGIPLDAPRAHRIDAMSAADLETLRITLKHARAWPE
;
A
#
# COMPACT_ATOMS: atom_id res chain seq x y z
N MET A 1 8.32 -25.99 -9.43
CA MET A 1 9.26 -25.13 -10.17
C MET A 1 10.22 -24.55 -9.15
N GLN A 2 11.47 -25.02 -9.12
CA GLN A 2 12.45 -24.72 -8.07
C GLN A 2 12.92 -23.26 -8.26
N ARG A 3 12.58 -22.37 -7.33
CA ARG A 3 13.10 -20.98 -7.32
C ARG A 3 14.53 -21.06 -6.79
N PHE A 4 15.50 -20.88 -7.68
CA PHE A 4 16.90 -20.77 -7.32
C PHE A 4 17.16 -19.44 -6.59
N PRO A 5 18.17 -19.34 -5.69
CA PRO A 5 18.78 -18.04 -5.43
C PRO A 5 19.22 -17.50 -6.80
N GLY A 6 19.14 -16.19 -7.05
CA GLY A 6 19.33 -15.62 -8.41
C GLY A 6 20.47 -16.24 -9.22
N LYS A 7 20.50 -16.05 -10.55
CA LYS A 7 21.62 -16.56 -11.38
C LYS A 7 22.97 -16.17 -10.73
N GLY A 8 23.74 -17.15 -10.24
CA GLY A 8 25.02 -16.92 -9.56
C GLY A 8 25.27 -17.67 -8.24
N GLY A 9 24.27 -18.24 -7.56
CA GLY A 9 24.50 -19.09 -6.35
C GLY A 9 25.01 -18.37 -5.09
N ILE A 10 25.37 -17.08 -5.17
CA ILE A 10 25.79 -16.25 -4.03
C ILE A 10 24.55 -15.89 -3.18
N PRO A 11 24.58 -15.98 -1.85
CA PRO A 11 23.52 -15.46 -1.00
C PRO A 11 23.30 -13.95 -1.23
N VAL A 12 22.03 -13.52 -1.28
CA VAL A 12 21.68 -12.11 -1.56
C VAL A 12 22.05 -11.16 -0.42
N ASP A 13 22.28 -11.72 0.77
CA ASP A 13 22.67 -11.06 2.00
C ASP A 13 24.16 -11.21 2.33
N GLU A 14 24.93 -11.89 1.47
CA GLU A 14 26.40 -11.79 1.50
C GLU A 14 26.81 -10.35 1.17
N ARG A 15 27.85 -9.86 1.83
CA ARG A 15 28.22 -8.44 1.81
C ARG A 15 29.64 -8.25 1.29
N ILE A 16 29.82 -7.36 0.31
CA ILE A 16 31.11 -6.68 0.10
C ILE A 16 31.17 -5.45 1.01
N VAL A 17 30.10 -4.66 1.04
CA VAL A 17 30.05 -3.43 1.83
C VAL A 17 29.51 -3.72 3.22
N LYS A 18 30.10 -3.07 4.23
CA LYS A 18 29.58 -3.17 5.58
C LYS A 18 28.14 -2.60 5.61
N PRO A 19 27.13 -3.34 6.11
CA PRO A 19 25.80 -2.78 6.27
C PRO A 19 25.81 -1.45 7.04
N GLU A 20 24.90 -0.55 6.67
CA GLU A 20 24.72 0.77 7.29
C GLU A 20 25.90 1.75 7.08
N SER A 21 26.91 1.40 6.27
CA SER A 21 28.07 2.27 6.02
C SER A 21 27.83 3.37 4.99
N ARG A 22 26.65 3.41 4.35
CA ARG A 22 26.34 4.28 3.20
C ARG A 22 27.28 4.09 2.01
N ALA A 23 27.84 2.89 1.89
CA ALA A 23 28.69 2.52 0.76
C ALA A 23 27.96 1.49 -0.10
N GLU A 24 28.18 1.59 -1.40
CA GLU A 24 27.74 0.64 -2.40
C GLU A 24 28.93 0.23 -3.25
N ILE A 25 28.83 -0.94 -3.88
CA ILE A 25 29.74 -1.36 -4.95
C ILE A 25 28.91 -1.50 -6.22
N VAL A 26 29.26 -0.69 -7.22
CA VAL A 26 28.63 -0.70 -8.55
C VAL A 26 29.73 -0.86 -9.59
N GLU A 27 29.67 -1.94 -10.38
CA GLU A 27 30.70 -2.33 -11.36
C GLU A 27 32.11 -2.38 -10.72
N GLY A 28 32.20 -3.00 -9.54
CA GLY A 28 33.46 -3.12 -8.79
C GLY A 28 33.99 -1.82 -8.18
N ARG A 29 33.26 -0.70 -8.32
CA ARG A 29 33.68 0.61 -7.79
C ARG A 29 32.93 0.95 -6.53
N LEU A 30 33.67 1.43 -5.52
CA LEU A 30 33.10 2.00 -4.31
C LEU A 30 32.37 3.30 -4.62
N VAL A 31 31.08 3.34 -4.30
CA VAL A 31 30.21 4.51 -4.43
C VAL A 31 29.71 4.88 -3.04
N PHE A 32 29.77 6.16 -2.70
CA PHE A 32 29.16 6.68 -1.48
C PHE A 32 27.71 7.10 -1.76
N ALA A 33 26.78 6.62 -0.96
CA ALA A 33 25.37 6.98 -1.00
C ALA A 33 25.10 8.09 0.04
N PRO A 34 25.13 9.39 -0.35
CA PRO A 34 24.86 10.46 0.59
C PRO A 34 23.41 10.40 1.10
N PRO A 35 23.13 10.91 2.30
CA PRO A 35 21.76 11.14 2.74
C PRO A 35 20.99 11.98 1.71
N SER A 36 19.72 11.64 1.55
CA SER A 36 18.82 12.33 0.64
C SER A 36 18.37 13.68 1.23
N ASP A 37 18.28 14.69 0.38
CA ASP A 37 17.61 15.95 0.70
C ASP A 37 16.09 15.83 0.49
N GLU A 38 15.32 16.79 1.01
CA GLU A 38 13.85 16.79 0.99
C GLU A 38 13.22 16.39 -0.37
N PRO A 39 13.70 16.89 -1.53
CA PRO A 39 13.11 16.55 -2.83
C PRO A 39 13.24 15.10 -3.26
N HIS A 40 14.10 14.31 -2.62
CA HIS A 40 14.22 12.87 -2.83
C HIS A 40 13.67 12.09 -1.62
N ALA A 41 13.90 12.57 -0.40
CA ALA A 41 13.48 11.88 0.82
C ALA A 41 11.94 11.74 0.94
N VAL A 42 11.18 12.78 0.58
CA VAL A 42 9.72 12.76 0.69
C VAL A 42 9.08 11.75 -0.29
N PRO A 43 9.39 11.76 -1.60
CA PRO A 43 8.86 10.75 -2.53
C PRO A 43 9.27 9.32 -2.19
N HIS A 44 10.45 9.13 -1.59
CA HIS A 44 10.88 7.83 -1.07
C HIS A 44 9.93 7.36 0.05
N ALA A 45 9.64 8.22 1.03
CA ALA A 45 8.67 7.90 2.09
C ALA A 45 7.27 7.59 1.53
N ASP A 46 6.78 8.37 0.58
CA ASP A 46 5.46 8.17 -0.05
C ASP A 46 5.37 6.85 -0.81
N LEU A 47 6.40 6.52 -1.60
CA LEU A 47 6.49 5.23 -2.30
C LEU A 47 6.39 4.07 -1.31
N THR A 48 7.11 4.14 -0.20
CA THR A 48 7.19 3.03 0.76
C THR A 48 5.92 2.88 1.58
N TYR A 49 5.25 3.98 1.93
CA TYR A 49 3.92 4.00 2.51
C TYR A 49 2.92 3.24 1.62
N LEU A 50 2.91 3.57 0.32
CA LEU A 50 2.06 2.90 -0.66
C LEU A 50 2.41 1.44 -0.85
N LEU A 51 3.68 1.11 -1.05
CA LEU A 51 4.13 -0.28 -1.20
C LEU A 51 3.69 -1.12 0.01
N ARG A 52 3.87 -0.60 1.23
CA ARG A 52 3.50 -1.33 2.45
C ARG A 52 2.01 -1.61 2.52
N ALA A 53 1.17 -0.66 2.09
CA ALA A 53 -0.27 -0.85 1.99
C ALA A 53 -0.65 -1.85 0.89
N HIS A 54 0.05 -1.86 -0.24
CA HIS A 54 -0.32 -2.65 -1.43
C HIS A 54 0.22 -4.08 -1.45
N VAL A 55 1.34 -4.41 -0.79
CA VAL A 55 1.88 -5.77 -0.83
C VAL A 55 0.94 -6.82 -0.25
N LYS A 56 0.78 -7.96 -0.93
CA LYS A 56 0.01 -9.11 -0.44
C LYS A 56 0.65 -9.73 0.80
N PRO A 57 -0.14 -10.42 1.65
CA PRO A 57 0.42 -11.33 2.65
C PRO A 57 1.45 -12.28 2.01
N GLY A 58 2.55 -12.52 2.71
CA GLY A 58 3.68 -13.29 2.18
C GLY A 58 4.77 -12.47 1.48
N TYR A 59 4.58 -11.15 1.34
CA TYR A 59 5.60 -10.22 0.85
C TYR A 59 5.96 -9.15 1.90
N LEU A 60 7.20 -8.71 1.87
CA LEU A 60 7.75 -7.62 2.67
C LEU A 60 8.21 -6.47 1.76
N VAL A 61 8.25 -5.28 2.34
CA VAL A 61 8.84 -4.08 1.72
C VAL A 61 10.04 -3.69 2.57
N ALA A 62 11.15 -3.36 1.92
CA ALA A 62 12.32 -2.80 2.59
C ALA A 62 12.82 -1.57 1.84
N VAL A 63 13.46 -0.68 2.60
CA VAL A 63 14.15 0.52 2.11
C VAL A 63 15.64 0.37 2.31
N ASP A 64 16.42 0.94 1.39
CA ASP A 64 17.88 0.96 1.46
C ASP A 64 18.49 -0.43 1.78
N MET A 65 17.84 -1.49 1.29
CA MET A 65 18.23 -2.85 1.59
C MET A 65 19.33 -3.28 0.62
N LEU A 66 20.56 -3.38 1.12
CA LEU A 66 21.67 -3.90 0.32
C LEU A 66 21.33 -5.25 -0.30
N THR A 67 21.61 -5.39 -1.59
CA THR A 67 21.51 -6.61 -2.38
C THR A 67 22.84 -6.94 -3.02
N ARG A 68 23.29 -8.17 -2.78
CA ARG A 68 24.34 -8.82 -3.57
C ARG A 68 23.82 -9.13 -4.97
N ALA A 69 23.87 -8.12 -5.85
CA ALA A 69 23.33 -8.20 -7.20
C ALA A 69 24.24 -8.98 -8.16
N GLY A 70 25.49 -9.24 -7.79
CA GLY A 70 26.48 -9.94 -8.61
C GLY A 70 27.78 -10.12 -7.86
N LEU A 71 28.82 -10.64 -8.52
CA LEU A 71 30.16 -10.82 -7.91
C LEU A 71 30.83 -9.50 -7.56
N GLU A 72 30.57 -8.45 -8.33
CA GLU A 72 31.15 -7.11 -8.17
C GLU A 72 30.07 -6.06 -7.98
N GLN A 73 28.93 -6.46 -7.40
CA GLN A 73 27.78 -5.60 -7.20
C GLN A 73 27.22 -5.85 -5.78
N ASP A 74 27.13 -4.79 -4.99
CA ASP A 74 26.51 -4.80 -3.67
C ASP A 74 25.98 -3.40 -3.37
N PHE A 75 24.71 -3.17 -3.69
CA PHE A 75 24.06 -1.87 -3.65
C PHE A 75 22.61 -2.01 -3.19
N ALA A 76 22.01 -0.91 -2.78
CA ALA A 76 20.63 -0.88 -2.30
C ALA A 76 19.75 -0.16 -3.32
N PRO A 77 18.63 -0.77 -3.76
CA PRO A 77 17.51 -0.04 -4.31
C PRO A 77 16.85 0.81 -3.22
N ASP A 78 16.31 1.98 -3.58
CA ASP A 78 15.56 2.82 -2.64
C ASP A 78 14.41 2.05 -1.99
N ALA A 79 13.66 1.27 -2.78
CA ALA A 79 12.65 0.36 -2.24
C ALA A 79 12.64 -0.99 -2.95
N SER A 80 12.37 -2.05 -2.17
CA SER A 80 12.31 -3.43 -2.65
C SER A 80 11.07 -4.15 -2.13
N VAL A 81 10.45 -4.97 -2.98
CA VAL A 81 9.39 -5.92 -2.59
C VAL A 81 9.91 -7.34 -2.76
N TYR A 82 9.90 -8.12 -1.68
CA TYR A 82 10.50 -9.45 -1.66
C TYR A 82 9.67 -10.45 -0.84
N PRO A 83 9.79 -11.77 -1.09
CA PRO A 83 9.09 -12.78 -0.32
C PRO A 83 9.47 -12.73 1.17
N ALA A 84 8.46 -12.88 2.04
CA ALA A 84 8.66 -12.94 3.49
C ALA A 84 9.32 -14.25 3.93
N ALA A 85 9.12 -15.33 3.16
CA ALA A 85 9.74 -16.62 3.42
C ALA A 85 11.27 -16.54 3.22
N ARG A 86 12.01 -17.28 4.03
CA ARG A 86 13.45 -17.43 3.87
C ARG A 86 13.77 -18.26 2.63
N ASP A 87 14.97 -18.04 2.10
CA ASP A 87 15.53 -18.90 1.07
C ASP A 87 15.84 -20.28 1.68
N GLU A 88 15.38 -21.35 1.04
CA GLU A 88 15.51 -22.71 1.56
C GLU A 88 16.97 -23.21 1.55
N VAL A 89 17.82 -22.64 0.69
CA VAL A 89 19.21 -23.06 0.50
C VAL A 89 20.13 -22.27 1.42
N THR A 90 19.99 -20.95 1.46
CA THR A 90 20.88 -20.08 2.24
C THR A 90 20.38 -19.81 3.64
N GLY A 91 19.09 -20.03 3.92
CA GLY A 91 18.42 -19.60 5.15
C GLY A 91 18.25 -18.08 5.28
N GLY A 92 18.80 -17.32 4.31
CA GLY A 92 18.76 -15.87 4.23
C GLY A 92 17.43 -15.35 3.67
N ARG A 93 17.40 -14.07 3.31
CA ARG A 93 16.24 -13.51 2.58
C ARG A 93 16.22 -14.04 1.14
N GLN A 94 15.05 -14.05 0.53
CA GLN A 94 14.95 -14.24 -0.92
C GLN A 94 15.29 -12.95 -1.67
N LEU A 95 15.65 -13.08 -2.96
CA LEU A 95 15.83 -11.95 -3.86
C LEU A 95 14.52 -11.17 -4.00
N GLU A 96 14.61 -9.85 -4.06
CA GLU A 96 13.46 -9.01 -4.38
C GLU A 96 12.86 -9.33 -5.75
N GLU A 97 11.54 -9.35 -5.81
CA GLU A 97 10.81 -9.51 -7.07
C GLU A 97 10.64 -8.16 -7.78
N LEU A 98 10.49 -7.07 -7.01
CA LEU A 98 10.36 -5.71 -7.51
C LEU A 98 11.39 -4.81 -6.85
N ALA A 99 12.03 -3.94 -7.64
CA ALA A 99 12.94 -2.91 -7.16
C ALA A 99 12.55 -1.54 -7.73
N PHE A 100 12.73 -0.49 -6.93
CA PHE A 100 12.35 0.88 -7.27
C PHE A 100 13.47 1.85 -6.91
N GLU A 101 13.65 2.84 -7.77
CA GLU A 101 14.61 3.94 -7.62
C GLU A 101 13.87 5.27 -7.83
N ILE A 102 14.05 6.23 -6.93
CA ILE A 102 13.52 7.59 -7.00
C ILE A 102 14.56 8.49 -7.67
N VAL A 103 14.23 9.01 -8.84
CA VAL A 103 15.12 9.89 -9.60
C VAL A 103 14.54 11.30 -9.68
N ASN A 104 15.33 12.28 -9.25
CA ASN A 104 15.01 13.69 -9.39
C ASN A 104 15.60 14.27 -10.70
N GLU A 105 16.81 14.83 -10.66
CA GLU A 105 17.50 15.44 -11.83
C GLU A 105 18.65 14.59 -12.39
N GLN A 106 18.97 13.47 -11.75
CA GLN A 106 20.15 12.69 -12.08
C GLN A 106 20.03 12.01 -13.45
N ALA A 107 21.16 11.92 -14.15
CA ALA A 107 21.28 11.10 -15.35
C ALA A 107 20.97 9.64 -15.01
N LEU A 108 20.16 8.99 -15.85
CA LEU A 108 19.77 7.58 -15.66
C LEU A 108 20.93 6.59 -15.81
N ALA A 109 22.15 7.03 -16.13
CA ALA A 109 23.28 6.15 -16.38
C ALA A 109 23.55 5.18 -15.22
N THR A 110 23.66 5.70 -13.98
CA THR A 110 23.85 4.87 -12.79
C THR A 110 22.68 3.90 -12.59
N GLN A 111 21.45 4.36 -12.83
CA GLN A 111 20.26 3.56 -12.65
C GLN A 111 20.12 2.47 -13.72
N THR A 112 20.53 2.75 -14.94
CA THR A 112 20.65 1.78 -16.04
C THR A 112 21.63 0.66 -15.65
N THR A 113 22.78 1.00 -15.08
CA THR A 113 23.74 0.00 -14.58
C THR A 113 23.12 -0.86 -13.48
N LYS A 114 22.58 -0.25 -12.42
CA LYS A 114 21.91 -0.98 -11.33
C LYS A 114 20.78 -1.88 -11.84
N ALA A 115 19.94 -1.36 -12.74
CA ALA A 115 18.84 -2.12 -13.32
C ALA A 115 19.32 -3.33 -14.13
N ARG A 116 20.38 -3.18 -14.94
CA ARG A 116 20.94 -4.30 -15.70
C ARG A 116 21.47 -5.41 -14.77
N GLU A 117 22.12 -5.04 -13.68
CA GLU A 117 22.67 -5.98 -12.69
C GLU A 117 21.57 -6.72 -11.93
N LEU A 118 20.58 -5.99 -11.38
CA LEU A 118 19.41 -6.60 -10.73
C LEU A 118 18.64 -7.49 -11.70
N ALA A 119 18.48 -7.06 -12.95
CA ALA A 119 17.82 -7.85 -13.97
C ALA A 119 18.62 -9.14 -14.24
N GLY A 120 19.93 -9.04 -14.46
CA GLY A 120 20.83 -10.18 -14.64
C GLY A 120 20.76 -11.17 -13.47
N ARG A 121 20.66 -10.66 -12.25
CA ARG A 121 20.51 -11.43 -11.01
C ARG A 121 19.19 -12.20 -10.93
N GLY A 122 18.11 -11.62 -11.46
CA GLY A 122 16.79 -12.24 -11.52
C GLY A 122 15.65 -11.44 -10.90
N VAL A 123 15.87 -10.17 -10.52
CA VAL A 123 14.79 -9.28 -10.04
C VAL A 123 13.78 -9.10 -11.16
N ARG A 124 12.51 -9.45 -10.93
CA ARG A 124 11.52 -9.63 -12.00
C ARG A 124 11.20 -8.31 -12.71
N ARG A 125 10.97 -7.23 -11.96
CA ARG A 125 10.65 -5.91 -12.51
C ARG A 125 11.39 -4.83 -11.75
N ILE A 126 11.90 -3.84 -12.48
CA ILE A 126 12.71 -2.75 -11.92
C ILE A 126 12.16 -1.44 -12.46
N PHE A 127 11.93 -0.49 -11.56
CA PHE A 127 11.31 0.78 -11.89
C PHE A 127 12.18 1.95 -11.48
N VAL A 128 12.15 3.00 -12.29
CA VAL A 128 12.58 4.34 -11.91
C VAL A 128 11.37 5.24 -11.85
N VAL A 129 11.21 5.98 -10.75
CA VAL A 129 10.17 6.99 -10.55
C VAL A 129 10.80 8.37 -10.73
N GLN A 130 10.46 9.05 -11.82
CA GLN A 130 10.90 10.40 -12.12
C GLN A 130 9.90 11.41 -11.54
N VAL A 131 10.14 11.85 -10.31
CA VAL A 131 9.19 12.68 -9.53
C VAL A 131 8.87 13.99 -10.25
N LYS A 132 9.88 14.74 -10.71
CA LYS A 132 9.68 16.01 -11.44
C LYS A 132 8.95 15.87 -12.78
N ARG A 133 8.99 14.69 -13.38
CA ARG A 133 8.34 14.42 -14.67
C ARG A 133 7.01 13.70 -14.52
N SER A 134 6.63 13.37 -13.29
CA SER A 134 5.45 12.59 -12.95
C SER A 134 5.34 11.29 -13.75
N LYS A 135 6.44 10.53 -13.84
CA LYS A 135 6.52 9.31 -14.68
C LYS A 135 7.22 8.17 -13.95
N ALA A 136 6.73 6.95 -14.17
CA ALA A 136 7.50 5.74 -13.95
C ALA A 136 8.05 5.22 -15.27
N LEU A 137 9.27 4.69 -15.21
CA LEU A 137 9.90 3.93 -16.27
C LEU A 137 10.14 2.52 -15.76
N GLU A 138 9.83 1.52 -16.55
CA GLU A 138 10.16 0.12 -16.28
C GLU A 138 11.33 -0.31 -17.16
N TRP A 139 12.29 -1.01 -16.55
CA TRP A 139 13.42 -1.59 -17.27
C TRP A 139 12.96 -2.75 -18.14
N SER A 140 13.16 -2.62 -19.46
CA SER A 140 12.91 -3.70 -20.43
C SER A 140 14.19 -4.51 -20.64
N ARG A 141 14.12 -5.80 -20.28
CA ARG A 141 15.18 -6.77 -20.53
C ARG A 141 15.41 -7.03 -22.02
N ASP A 142 14.33 -7.00 -22.80
CA ASP A 142 14.36 -7.33 -24.22
C ASP A 142 15.06 -6.25 -25.04
N THR A 143 14.94 -4.99 -24.62
CA THR A 143 15.51 -3.84 -25.31
C THR A 143 16.71 -3.23 -24.60
N ASP A 144 17.11 -3.76 -23.43
CA ASP A 144 18.16 -3.22 -22.56
C ASP A 144 17.98 -1.70 -22.31
N ALA A 145 16.73 -1.27 -22.10
CA ALA A 145 16.37 0.14 -22.06
C ALA A 145 15.17 0.43 -21.15
N TRP A 146 15.05 1.67 -20.74
CA TRP A 146 13.89 2.18 -20.01
C TRP A 146 12.71 2.38 -20.94
N SER A 147 11.56 1.83 -20.56
CA SER A 147 10.28 2.01 -21.25
C SER A 147 9.31 2.74 -20.32
N ALA A 148 8.50 3.65 -20.85
CA ALA A 148 7.44 4.25 -20.06
C ALA A 148 6.43 3.16 -19.69
N THR A 149 6.00 3.12 -18.43
CA THR A 149 4.90 2.23 -18.06
C THR A 149 3.66 2.67 -18.83
N PRO A 150 3.05 1.80 -19.66
CA PRO A 150 1.95 2.19 -20.55
C PRO A 150 0.67 2.54 -19.77
N LEU A 151 0.61 2.13 -18.50
CA LEU A 151 -0.46 2.42 -17.57
C LEU A 151 0.04 3.38 -16.48
N ASP A 152 -0.87 4.20 -15.96
CA ASP A 152 -0.71 5.00 -14.74
C ASP A 152 -0.65 4.13 -13.46
N THR A 153 -0.58 2.81 -13.63
CA THR A 153 -0.58 1.81 -12.56
C THR A 153 0.44 0.71 -12.83
N ILE A 154 1.02 0.17 -11.76
CA ILE A 154 1.86 -1.02 -11.75
C ILE A 154 0.99 -2.17 -11.22
N ASP A 155 0.45 -2.98 -12.13
CA ASP A 155 -0.23 -4.23 -11.79
C ASP A 155 0.79 -5.36 -11.63
N ASP A 156 0.74 -6.07 -10.50
CA ASP A 156 1.73 -7.08 -10.16
C ASP A 156 1.18 -8.14 -9.19
N PRO A 157 1.56 -9.43 -9.35
CA PRO A 157 1.18 -10.49 -8.41
C PRO A 157 1.56 -10.20 -6.95
N CYS A 158 2.61 -9.42 -6.69
CA CYS A 158 3.01 -9.02 -5.34
C CYS A 158 1.99 -8.12 -4.64
N PHE A 159 1.03 -7.50 -5.36
CA PHE A 159 0.11 -6.51 -4.81
C PHE A 159 -1.34 -7.01 -4.69
N VAL A 160 -2.05 -6.62 -3.63
CA VAL A 160 -3.50 -6.86 -3.46
C VAL A 160 -4.33 -6.08 -4.48
N ARG A 161 -3.76 -4.98 -5.00
CA ARG A 161 -4.34 -4.08 -6.00
C ARG A 161 -3.20 -3.46 -6.80
N PRO A 162 -3.40 -3.05 -8.07
CA PRO A 162 -2.41 -2.28 -8.81
C PRO A 162 -1.97 -1.03 -8.05
N LEU A 163 -0.66 -0.74 -8.05
CA LEU A 163 -0.08 0.44 -7.42
C LEU A 163 -0.22 1.64 -8.37
N SER A 164 -0.91 2.71 -7.95
CA SER A 164 -1.06 3.91 -8.79
C SER A 164 0.19 4.77 -8.77
N MET A 165 0.73 5.11 -9.94
CA MET A 165 1.86 6.03 -10.03
C MET A 165 1.48 7.47 -9.67
N LYS A 166 0.24 7.87 -9.94
CA LYS A 166 -0.29 9.16 -9.50
C LYS A 166 -0.24 9.27 -7.98
N ALA A 167 -0.60 8.21 -7.27
CA ALA A 167 -0.53 8.14 -5.81
C ALA A 167 0.91 8.28 -5.27
N VAL A 168 1.92 7.75 -5.98
CA VAL A 168 3.34 7.89 -5.59
C VAL A 168 3.81 9.35 -5.67
N ILE A 169 3.18 10.17 -6.53
CA ILE A 169 3.59 11.56 -6.77
C ILE A 169 2.71 12.57 -5.99
N SER A 170 1.51 12.17 -5.55
CA SER A 170 0.49 13.03 -4.98
C SER A 170 -0.01 12.48 -3.64
N ALA A 171 0.25 13.22 -2.55
CA ALA A 171 -0.12 12.81 -1.20
C ALA A 171 -1.64 12.56 -1.02
N ILE A 172 -2.50 13.36 -1.67
CA ILE A 172 -3.96 13.17 -1.60
C ILE A 172 -4.36 11.84 -2.25
N ASP A 173 -3.78 11.52 -3.41
CA ASP A 173 -4.04 10.26 -4.10
C ASP A 173 -3.43 9.07 -3.34
N ALA A 174 -2.39 9.31 -2.51
CA ALA A 174 -1.73 8.30 -1.70
C ALA A 174 -2.65 7.72 -0.63
N ASP A 175 -3.28 8.56 0.19
CA ASP A 175 -4.15 8.09 1.28
C ASP A 175 -5.36 7.31 0.76
N GLU A 176 -5.98 7.78 -0.33
CA GLU A 176 -7.08 7.04 -0.93
C GLU A 176 -6.62 5.67 -1.47
N ALA A 177 -5.45 5.61 -2.12
CA ALA A 177 -4.89 4.35 -2.60
C ALA A 177 -4.58 3.39 -1.44
N VAL A 178 -4.02 3.91 -0.34
CA VAL A 178 -3.75 3.13 0.88
C VAL A 178 -5.04 2.58 1.47
N LEU A 179 -6.07 3.40 1.67
CA LEU A 179 -7.36 2.94 2.21
C LEU A 179 -7.98 1.84 1.34
N ARG A 180 -7.94 2.01 0.01
CA ARG A 180 -8.44 0.99 -0.94
C ARG A 180 -7.63 -0.31 -0.85
N ALA A 181 -6.31 -0.23 -0.68
CA ALA A 181 -5.44 -1.39 -0.53
C ALA A 181 -5.63 -2.11 0.82
N LEU A 182 -5.72 -1.36 1.93
CA LEU A 182 -6.03 -1.90 3.26
C LEU A 182 -7.40 -2.57 3.29
N ARG A 183 -8.40 -2.01 2.59
CA ARG A 183 -9.70 -2.66 2.42
C ARG A 183 -9.59 -3.98 1.67
N ALA A 184 -8.80 -4.03 0.59
CA ALA A 184 -8.57 -5.28 -0.16
C ALA A 184 -7.80 -6.34 0.66
N LYS A 185 -7.03 -5.93 1.68
CA LYS A 185 -6.38 -6.84 2.63
C LYS A 185 -7.35 -7.45 3.65
N GLY A 186 -8.56 -6.91 3.80
CA GLY A 186 -9.55 -7.42 4.74
C GLY A 186 -9.20 -7.15 6.20
N HIS A 187 -8.68 -5.95 6.52
CA HIS A 187 -8.43 -5.57 7.91
C HIS A 187 -9.76 -5.50 8.70
N PRO A 188 -9.92 -6.24 9.82
CA PRO A 188 -11.20 -6.36 10.55
C PRO A 188 -11.79 -5.02 11.01
N VAL A 189 -10.93 -4.06 11.39
CA VAL A 189 -11.36 -2.72 11.80
C VAL A 189 -12.21 -2.00 10.74
N LEU A 190 -12.01 -2.30 9.45
CA LEU A 190 -12.80 -1.71 8.37
C LEU A 190 -14.20 -2.32 8.29
N ASP A 191 -14.36 -3.57 8.71
CA ASP A 191 -15.67 -4.21 8.85
C ASP A 191 -16.40 -3.70 10.10
N GLU A 192 -15.70 -3.49 11.21
CA GLU A 192 -16.25 -2.90 12.44
C GLU A 192 -16.83 -1.50 12.16
N VAL A 193 -16.05 -0.60 11.55
CA VAL A 193 -16.51 0.75 11.18
C VAL A 193 -17.72 0.70 10.24
N ARG A 194 -17.79 -0.28 9.34
CA ARG A 194 -18.93 -0.46 8.44
C ARG A 194 -20.18 -0.91 9.20
N GLU A 195 -20.06 -1.83 10.15
CA GLU A 195 -21.18 -2.29 10.96
C GLU A 195 -21.67 -1.19 11.91
N GLU A 196 -20.78 -0.44 12.55
CA GLU A 196 -21.13 0.74 13.35
C GLU A 196 -21.90 1.77 12.50
N GLY A 197 -21.42 2.05 11.29
CA GLY A 197 -22.09 2.95 10.36
C GLY A 197 -23.48 2.43 9.93
N ARG A 198 -23.62 1.11 9.73
CA ARG A 198 -24.90 0.47 9.40
C ARG A 198 -25.89 0.57 10.55
N GLU A 199 -25.45 0.33 11.78
CA GLU A 199 -26.26 0.44 12.99
C GLU A 199 -26.72 1.88 13.23
N ALA A 200 -25.79 2.84 13.15
CA ALA A 200 -26.10 4.26 13.29
C ALA A 200 -27.09 4.74 12.21
N GLY A 201 -26.90 4.31 10.97
CA GLY A 201 -27.78 4.60 9.84
C GLY A 201 -29.19 4.03 10.04
N LEU A 202 -29.29 2.78 10.49
CA LEU A 202 -30.57 2.13 10.82
C LEU A 202 -31.29 2.89 11.94
N ALA A 203 -30.60 3.18 13.04
CA ALA A 203 -31.18 3.92 14.16
C ALA A 203 -31.67 5.31 13.69
N ARG A 204 -30.89 6.04 12.88
CA ARG A 204 -31.32 7.32 12.30
C ARG A 204 -32.59 7.17 11.46
N GLY A 205 -32.65 6.17 10.59
CA GLY A 205 -33.83 5.90 9.76
C GLY A 205 -35.08 5.55 10.58
N LEU A 206 -34.92 4.74 11.63
CA LEU A 206 -36.03 4.37 12.52
C LEU A 206 -36.54 5.56 13.34
N ARG A 207 -35.66 6.46 13.81
CA ARG A 207 -36.08 7.70 14.48
C ARG A 207 -36.96 8.56 13.57
N ILE A 208 -36.56 8.71 12.31
CA ILE A 208 -37.35 9.43 11.30
C ILE A 208 -38.71 8.73 11.14
N ALA A 209 -38.72 7.42 10.90
CA ALA A 209 -39.96 6.67 10.71
C ALA A 209 -40.91 6.72 11.93
N VAL A 210 -40.39 6.69 13.16
CA VAL A 210 -41.18 6.84 14.38
C VAL A 210 -41.79 8.24 14.47
N ARG A 211 -41.04 9.28 14.11
CA ARG A 211 -41.55 10.67 14.08
C ARG A 211 -42.62 10.84 13.02
N ASP A 212 -42.40 10.32 11.81
CA ASP A 212 -43.36 10.36 10.72
C ASP A 212 -44.67 9.64 11.08
N LEU A 213 -44.60 8.50 11.78
CA LEU A 213 -45.79 7.79 12.27
C LEU A 213 -46.53 8.61 13.33
N CYS A 214 -45.81 9.25 14.25
CA CYS A 214 -46.44 10.11 15.25
C CYS A 214 -47.17 11.29 14.57
N GLU A 215 -46.53 11.93 13.59
CA GLU A 215 -47.15 13.00 12.82
C GLU A 215 -48.40 12.51 12.07
N ALA A 216 -48.26 11.41 11.31
CA ALA A 216 -49.36 10.86 10.50
C ALA A 216 -50.57 10.39 11.32
N TYR A 217 -50.35 9.93 12.55
CA TYR A 217 -51.41 9.51 13.47
C TYR A 217 -51.86 10.61 14.44
N GLY A 218 -51.26 11.80 14.39
CA GLY A 218 -51.58 12.90 15.31
C GLY A 218 -51.18 12.63 16.77
N ILE A 219 -50.16 11.78 16.99
CA ILE A 219 -49.64 11.47 18.32
C ILE A 219 -48.68 12.60 18.74
N PRO A 220 -48.95 13.31 19.85
CA PRO A 220 -48.12 14.43 20.27
C PRO A 220 -46.74 13.94 20.77
N LEU A 221 -45.68 14.54 20.21
CA LEU A 221 -44.30 14.36 20.66
C LEU A 221 -43.86 15.57 21.48
N ASP A 222 -43.95 15.46 22.79
CA ASP A 222 -43.36 16.42 23.71
C ASP A 222 -41.83 16.24 23.83
N ALA A 223 -41.16 17.17 24.50
CA ALA A 223 -39.71 17.13 24.67
C ALA A 223 -39.21 15.83 25.34
N PRO A 224 -39.87 15.29 26.39
CA PRO A 224 -39.52 13.98 26.94
C PRO A 224 -39.57 12.83 25.94
N ARG A 225 -40.62 12.73 25.13
CA ARG A 225 -40.75 11.67 24.11
C ARG A 225 -39.73 11.82 23.00
N ALA A 226 -39.50 13.04 22.53
CA ALA A 226 -38.48 13.32 21.52
C ALA A 226 -37.08 12.90 22.01
N HIS A 227 -36.73 13.26 23.25
CA HIS A 227 -35.48 12.84 23.87
C HIS A 227 -35.39 11.31 24.02
N ARG A 228 -36.49 10.64 24.41
CA ARG A 228 -36.54 9.18 24.50
C ARG A 228 -36.25 8.53 23.14
N ILE A 229 -36.85 9.03 22.05
CA ILE A 229 -36.58 8.55 20.68
C ILE A 229 -35.11 8.74 20.30
N ASP A 230 -34.51 9.88 20.63
CA ASP A 230 -33.10 10.14 20.32
C ASP A 230 -32.15 9.20 21.06
N ALA A 231 -32.47 8.85 22.31
CA ALA A 231 -31.65 7.96 23.14
C ALA A 231 -31.83 6.45 22.85
N MET A 232 -32.89 6.04 22.13
CA MET A 232 -33.20 4.63 21.90
C MET A 232 -32.21 3.94 20.93
N SER A 233 -31.98 2.65 21.18
CA SER A 233 -31.27 1.76 20.25
C SER A 233 -32.11 1.50 19.00
N ALA A 234 -31.50 0.96 17.93
CA ALA A 234 -32.23 0.54 16.75
C ALA A 234 -33.31 -0.52 17.07
N ALA A 235 -33.04 -1.44 17.99
CA ALA A 235 -33.99 -2.47 18.39
C ALA A 235 -35.20 -1.90 19.15
N ASP A 236 -34.96 -0.95 20.06
CA ASP A 236 -36.03 -0.27 20.80
C ASP A 236 -36.89 0.59 19.87
N LEU A 237 -36.26 1.29 18.92
CA LEU A 237 -36.97 2.08 17.91
C LEU A 237 -37.81 1.21 16.98
N GLU A 238 -37.32 0.04 16.57
CA GLU A 238 -38.08 -0.91 15.76
C GLU A 238 -39.31 -1.42 16.53
N THR A 239 -39.12 -1.77 17.81
CA THR A 239 -40.20 -2.19 18.71
C THR A 239 -41.24 -1.07 18.87
N LEU A 240 -40.80 0.16 19.13
CA LEU A 240 -41.67 1.32 19.22
C LEU A 240 -42.42 1.57 17.91
N ARG A 241 -41.73 1.49 16.76
CA ARG A 241 -42.33 1.67 15.43
C ARG A 241 -43.44 0.64 15.18
N ILE A 242 -43.21 -0.62 15.51
CA ILE A 242 -44.22 -1.69 15.38
C ILE A 242 -45.42 -1.38 16.28
N THR A 243 -45.18 -1.06 17.55
CA THR A 243 -46.25 -0.72 18.50
C THR A 243 -47.09 0.47 18.02
N LEU A 244 -46.44 1.54 17.54
CA LEU A 244 -47.14 2.71 16.99
C LEU A 244 -47.99 2.36 15.76
N LYS A 245 -47.48 1.51 14.85
CA LYS A 245 -48.27 1.04 13.68
C LYS A 245 -49.54 0.31 14.08
N HIS A 246 -49.49 -0.50 15.14
CA HIS A 246 -50.62 -1.30 15.60
C HIS A 246 -51.59 -0.51 16.48
N ALA A 247 -51.09 0.13 17.54
CA ALA A 247 -51.91 0.82 18.53
C ALA A 247 -52.36 2.20 18.08
N ARG A 248 -51.63 2.84 17.15
CA ARG A 248 -51.82 4.24 16.71
C ARG A 248 -51.86 5.24 17.88
N ALA A 249 -51.19 4.89 18.97
CA ALA A 249 -51.08 5.68 20.18
C ALA A 249 -49.69 5.44 20.79
N TRP A 250 -49.21 6.42 21.56
CA TRP A 250 -47.95 6.29 22.28
C TRP A 250 -48.07 5.20 23.36
N PRO A 251 -47.12 4.23 23.45
CA PRO A 251 -47.15 3.23 24.50
C PRO A 251 -46.88 3.85 25.88
N GLU A 252 -47.69 3.48 26.87
CA GLU A 252 -47.52 3.89 28.28
C GLU A 252 -46.19 3.37 28.86
#